data_AF-A0A379W6B9-F1
#
_entry.id   AF-A0A379W6B9-F1
#
_cell.length_a   1.000
_cell.length_b   1.000
_cell.length_c   1.000
_cell.angle_alpha   90.00
_cell.angle_beta   90.00
_cell.angle_gamma   90.00
#
_symmetry.space_group_name_H-M   'P 1'
#
loop_
_entity.id
_entity.type
_entity.pdbx_description
1 polymer ?
#
loop_
_entity_poly.entity_id
_entity_poly.type
_entity_poly.pdbx_seq_one_letter_code
_entity_poly.pdbx_strand_id
1 'polypeptide(L)' 'MSRRVATITLNPAYDLVGFCPEIERGEVNLVKPRVCTRRAKALTLPRC' A
#
# COMPACT_ATOMS: atom_id res chain seq x y z
N MET A 1 15.11 21.99 -24.52
CA MET A 1 15.25 21.79 -23.05
C MET A 1 14.45 20.56 -22.63
N SER A 2 15.05 19.54 -22.02
CA SER A 2 14.30 18.36 -21.53
C SER A 2 13.79 18.66 -20.12
N ARG A 3 12.48 18.87 -19.94
CA ARG A 3 11.88 18.96 -18.61
C ARG A 3 11.92 17.57 -17.98
N ARG A 4 12.68 17.42 -16.88
CA ARG A 4 12.69 16.21 -16.05
C ARG A 4 12.08 16.56 -14.70
N VAL A 5 11.12 15.76 -14.27
CA VAL A 5 10.46 15.89 -12.97
C VAL A 5 10.94 14.73 -12.11
N ALA A 6 11.46 15.05 -10.94
CA ALA A 6 11.90 14.05 -9.96
C ALA A 6 10.88 13.97 -8.83
N THR A 7 10.65 12.74 -8.36
CA THR A 7 9.75 12.45 -7.25
C THR A 7 10.58 11.97 -6.06
N ILE A 8 10.47 12.64 -4.93
CA ILE A 8 11.15 12.27 -3.68
C ILE A 8 10.11 11.81 -2.69
N THR A 9 10.30 10.63 -2.11
CA THR A 9 9.50 10.14 -0.99
C THR A 9 10.39 10.00 0.23
N LEU A 10 10.12 10.82 1.25
CA LEU A 10 10.91 10.85 2.48
C LEU A 10 10.63 9.65 3.40
N ASN A 11 9.45 9.04 3.27
CA ASN A 11 9.05 7.86 4.03
C ASN A 11 8.40 6.82 3.10
N PRO A 12 9.19 6.01 2.39
CA PRO A 12 8.66 4.94 1.56
C PRO A 12 8.09 3.82 2.45
N ALA A 13 6.91 3.32 2.11
CA ALA A 13 6.26 2.24 2.85
C ALA A 13 5.74 1.15 1.91
N TYR A 14 5.56 -0.04 2.47
CA TYR A 14 4.76 -1.09 1.87
C TYR A 14 3.42 -1.13 2.60
N ASP A 15 2.34 -0.93 1.86
CA ASP A 15 0.99 -1.09 2.37
C ASP A 15 0.60 -2.56 2.24
N LEU A 16 0.38 -3.21 3.38
CA LEU A 16 -0.18 -4.54 3.46
C LEU A 16 -1.70 -4.44 3.28
N VAL A 17 -2.23 -5.07 2.22
CA VAL A 17 -3.67 -5.06 1.93
C VAL A 17 -4.19 -6.48 1.99
N GLY A 18 -4.97 -6.79 3.01
CA GLY A 18 -5.64 -8.07 3.18
C GLY A 18 -7.15 -7.92 3.18
N PHE A 19 -7.86 -9.01 2.89
CA PHE A 19 -9.32 -9.04 2.92
C PHE A 19 -9.81 -9.99 4.02
N CYS A 20 -10.71 -9.49 4.87
CA CYS A 20 -11.42 -10.27 5.87
C CYS A 20 -12.90 -9.85 5.80
N PRO A 21 -13.83 -10.76 5.47
CA PRO A 21 -15.24 -10.39 5.24
C PRO A 21 -15.95 -9.94 6.52
N GLU A 22 -15.53 -10.44 7.67
CA GLU A 22 -16.07 -10.11 9.00
C GLU A 22 -14.89 -9.81 9.93
N ILE A 23 -15.04 -8.79 10.78
CA ILE A 23 -14.02 -8.39 11.76
C ILE A 23 -14.62 -8.51 13.15
N GLU A 24 -14.14 -9.48 13.92
CA GLU A 24 -14.50 -9.67 15.32
C GLU A 24 -13.48 -8.95 16.21
N ARG A 25 -13.93 -7.96 16.97
CA ARG A 25 -13.06 -7.18 17.86
C ARG A 25 -12.80 -7.95 19.15
N GLY A 26 -11.53 -8.04 19.54
CA GLY A 26 -11.10 -8.81 20.72
C GLY A 26 -10.64 -10.22 20.39
N GLU A 27 -10.88 -10.69 19.17
CA GLU A 27 -10.54 -12.03 18.69
C GLU A 27 -9.49 -12.00 17.57
N VAL A 28 -8.95 -13.18 17.23
CA VAL A 28 -7.99 -13.37 16.13
C VAL A 28 -8.74 -13.48 14.81
N ASN A 29 -8.49 -12.54 13.90
CA ASN A 29 -9.10 -12.51 12.58
C ASN A 29 -8.16 -13.10 11.51
N LEU A 30 -8.62 -14.13 10.79
CA LEU A 30 -7.88 -14.72 9.67
C LEU A 30 -8.07 -13.90 8.41
N VAL A 31 -6.97 -13.33 7.91
CA VAL A 31 -6.97 -12.45 6.74
C VAL A 31 -6.58 -13.25 5.50
N LYS A 32 -7.36 -13.16 4.41
CA LYS A 32 -6.98 -13.76 3.13
C LYS A 32 -5.81 -12.97 2.53
N PRO A 33 -4.68 -13.63 2.18
CA PRO A 33 -3.50 -12.92 1.69
C PRO A 33 -3.81 -12.28 0.34
N ARG A 34 -3.60 -10.96 0.24
CA ARG A 34 -3.44 -10.25 -1.03
C ARG A 34 -2.27 -9.26 -0.94
N VAL A 35 -1.82 -8.90 -2.14
CA VAL A 35 -0.66 -8.14 -2.60
C VAL A 35 -0.11 -7.08 -1.63
N CYS A 36 1.22 -7.11 -1.41
CA CYS A 36 1.97 -5.95 -0.90
C CYS A 36 1.99 -4.86 -1.96
N THR A 37 1.43 -3.69 -1.66
CA THR A 37 1.49 -2.54 -2.56
C THR A 37 2.59 -1.58 -2.09
N ARG A 38 3.39 -1.06 -3.02
CA ARG A 38 4.31 0.04 -2.69
C ARG A 38 3.48 1.31 -2.55
N ARG A 39 3.53 1.93 -1.39
CA ARG A 39 2.85 3.19 -1.15
C ARG A 39 3.85 4.27 -0.82
N ALA A 40 3.68 5.39 -1.51
CA ALA A 40 4.39 6.61 -1.22
C ALA A 40 3.47 7.76 -1.62
N LYS A 41 3.45 8.84 -0.83
CA LYS A 41 2.57 9.99 -1.05
C LYS A 41 2.73 10.59 -2.46
N ALA A 42 3.96 10.53 -2.98
CA ALA A 42 4.29 11.04 -4.30
C ALA A 42 4.30 9.92 -5.39
N LEU A 43 3.95 8.68 -5.04
CA LEU A 43 3.99 7.49 -5.89
C LEU A 43 2.64 6.77 -5.99
N THR A 44 1.50 7.40 -5.67
CA THR A 44 0.18 6.75 -5.85
C THR A 44 -0.14 6.54 -7.33
N LEU A 45 0.46 5.50 -7.91
CA LEU A 45 0.09 4.85 -9.15
C LEU A 45 -0.49 3.49 -8.78
N PRO A 46 -1.65 3.11 -9.34
CA PRO A 46 -2.15 1.75 -9.20
C PRO A 46 -1.29 0.87 -10.10
N ARG A 47 -0.29 0.20 -9.54
CA ARG A 47 0.34 -0.94 -10.21
C ARG A 47 0.29 -2.13 -9.26
N CYS A 48 -0.53 -3.09 -9.65
CA CYS A 48 -0.56 -4.46 -9.13
C CYS A 48 0.77 -5.16 -9.39
#